data_AF-A0A9X4QXF3-F1
#
_entry.id   AF-A0A9X4QXF3-F1
#
_cell.length_a   1.000
_cell.length_b   1.000
_cell.length_c   1.000
_cell.angle_alpha   90.00
_cell.angle_beta   90.00
_cell.angle_gamma   90.00
#
_symmetry.space_group_name_H-M   'P 1'
#
loop_
_entity.id
_entity.type
_entity.pdbx_description
1 polymer ?
#
loop_
_entity_poly.entity_id
_entity_poly.type
_entity_poly.pdbx_seq_one_letter_code
_entity_poly.pdbx_strand_id
1 'polypeptide(L)'
;MSQAPDYDWFQRHFLSDFYAKEFEQIAGFDQSPGVSSLDQSVAIAKGMLNTSDPRFMGWWPMFKSLTDNWKPDYLSSEPGIVGSNARNDFLAGKTAIFYDGSWLPENAKDAKVSFELGSFNFPVLAQADSPYTTGTDVSGAVGGPNAAFQFAVATKQANASMKEAGKQAAVIDWLQFVGTPKNVERIVNEHGTFVPTWPDTKPAESMAELANQASNELKALGVGGSSPNLNKNMQRIFGLYLSGNIDIAKATADVKKRAGRGDQGIPIEKQRRSRKILRRREAARKRGRRFAALPFFHPPKP
;
A
#
# COMPACT_ATOMS: atom_id res chain seq x y z
N MET A 1 12.22 -14.72 11.60
CA MET A 1 11.91 -13.69 10.59
C MET A 1 12.27 -12.33 11.16
N SER A 2 12.76 -11.39 10.36
CA SER A 2 12.85 -9.96 10.72
C SER A 2 12.16 -9.12 9.64
N GLN A 3 11.56 -7.99 10.03
CA GLN A 3 11.19 -6.84 9.19
C GLN A 3 10.67 -5.72 10.11
N ALA A 4 10.36 -4.54 9.60
CA ALA A 4 9.41 -3.66 10.24
C ALA A 4 8.00 -4.29 10.24
N PRO A 5 7.21 -4.18 11.32
CA PRO A 5 5.82 -4.64 11.33
C PRO A 5 4.95 -3.68 10.50
N ASP A 6 5.10 -3.71 9.18
CA ASP A 6 4.37 -2.86 8.25
C ASP A 6 2.93 -3.34 8.11
N TYR A 7 2.03 -2.61 8.74
CA TYR A 7 0.60 -2.87 8.75
C TYR A 7 0.05 -2.97 7.32
N ASP A 8 0.50 -2.11 6.38
CA ASP A 8 -0.10 -2.07 5.04
C ASP A 8 0.22 -3.31 4.21
N TRP A 9 1.42 -3.85 4.40
CA TRP A 9 1.85 -5.07 3.70
C TRP A 9 1.27 -6.32 4.35
N PHE A 10 1.36 -6.44 5.68
CA PHE A 10 0.91 -7.65 6.35
C PHE A 10 -0.62 -7.78 6.35
N GLN A 11 -1.38 -6.68 6.45
CA GLN A 11 -2.84 -6.77 6.38
C GLN A 11 -3.32 -7.42 5.08
N ARG A 12 -2.55 -7.34 3.98
CA ARG A 12 -2.96 -7.87 2.69
C ARG A 12 -3.05 -9.38 2.70
N HIS A 13 -2.06 -10.07 3.27
CA HIS A 13 -2.10 -11.53 3.38
C HIS A 13 -3.32 -11.98 4.18
N PHE A 14 -3.51 -11.40 5.37
CA PHE A 14 -4.57 -11.83 6.27
C PHE A 14 -5.97 -11.43 5.83
N LEU A 15 -6.18 -10.18 5.44
CA LEU A 15 -7.51 -9.72 5.03
C LEU A 15 -7.94 -10.34 3.69
N SER A 16 -6.99 -10.62 2.79
CA SER A 16 -7.32 -11.31 1.53
C SER A 16 -7.78 -12.73 1.77
N ASP A 17 -7.17 -13.45 2.71
CA ASP A 17 -7.61 -14.79 3.11
C ASP A 17 -8.95 -14.71 3.85
N PHE A 18 -9.05 -13.93 4.92
CA PHE A 18 -10.24 -13.90 5.78
C PHE A 18 -11.52 -13.40 5.08
N TYR A 19 -11.37 -12.63 4.00
CA TYR A 19 -12.46 -12.11 3.18
C TYR A 19 -12.42 -12.63 1.73
N ALA A 20 -11.71 -13.73 1.46
CA ALA A 20 -11.56 -14.26 0.10
C ALA A 20 -12.92 -14.54 -0.58
N LYS A 21 -13.90 -15.01 0.18
CA LYS A 21 -15.26 -15.31 -0.32
C LYS A 21 -16.04 -14.06 -0.73
N GLU A 22 -15.69 -12.91 -0.17
CA GLU A 22 -16.30 -11.62 -0.44
C GLU A 22 -15.48 -10.75 -1.40
N PHE A 23 -14.33 -11.25 -1.88
CA PHE A 23 -13.37 -10.47 -2.68
C PHE A 23 -14.05 -9.74 -3.85
N GLU A 24 -14.81 -10.45 -4.70
CA GLU A 24 -15.49 -9.88 -5.87
C GLU A 24 -16.51 -8.79 -5.49
N GLN A 25 -17.16 -8.93 -4.33
CA GLN A 25 -18.11 -7.93 -3.84
C GLN A 25 -17.40 -6.67 -3.32
N ILE A 26 -16.19 -6.85 -2.78
CA ILE A 26 -15.37 -5.76 -2.25
C ILE A 26 -14.66 -5.01 -3.39
N ALA A 27 -14.10 -5.73 -4.37
CA ALA A 27 -13.30 -5.19 -5.47
C ALA A 27 -14.13 -4.69 -6.68
N GLY A 28 -15.44 -4.94 -6.70
CA GLY A 28 -16.27 -4.74 -7.89
C GLY A 28 -16.89 -3.36 -8.09
N PHE A 29 -16.50 -2.30 -7.34
CA PHE A 29 -17.22 -1.02 -7.42
C PHE A 29 -16.75 -0.13 -8.56
N ASP A 30 -15.45 -0.11 -8.85
CA ASP A 30 -14.89 0.69 -9.95
C ASP A 30 -14.43 -0.13 -11.16
N GLN A 31 -14.50 -1.46 -11.06
CA GLN A 31 -14.13 -2.42 -12.10
C GLN A 31 -12.65 -2.34 -12.54
N SER A 32 -11.79 -1.68 -11.77
CA SER A 32 -10.35 -1.69 -12.00
C SER A 32 -9.79 -3.10 -11.80
N PRO A 33 -8.70 -3.46 -12.50
CA PRO A 33 -7.95 -4.67 -12.16
C PRO A 33 -7.41 -4.59 -10.72
N GLY A 34 -7.91 -5.45 -9.83
CA GLY A 34 -7.57 -5.46 -8.41
C GLY A 34 -8.48 -4.58 -7.55
N VAL A 35 -7.98 -4.11 -6.41
CA VAL A 35 -8.78 -3.34 -5.42
C VAL A 35 -8.28 -1.90 -5.35
N SER A 36 -9.11 -0.95 -5.73
CA SER A 36 -8.80 0.48 -5.68
C SER A 36 -9.05 1.09 -4.28
N SER A 37 -8.55 2.30 -4.04
CA SER A 37 -8.93 3.09 -2.87
C SER A 37 -10.44 3.39 -2.82
N LEU A 38 -11.10 3.47 -3.98
CA LEU A 38 -12.55 3.67 -4.06
C LEU A 38 -13.29 2.42 -3.60
N ASP A 39 -12.87 1.24 -4.05
CA ASP A 39 -13.43 -0.05 -3.65
C ASP A 39 -13.36 -0.23 -2.13
N GLN A 40 -12.17 -0.02 -1.55
CA GLN A 40 -11.96 -0.07 -0.10
C GLN A 40 -12.87 0.89 0.65
N SER A 41 -13.00 2.13 0.16
CA SER A 41 -13.84 3.15 0.79
C SER A 41 -15.32 2.78 0.76
N VAL A 42 -15.81 2.25 -0.36
CA VAL A 42 -17.20 1.81 -0.52
C VAL A 42 -17.48 0.56 0.31
N ALA A 43 -16.56 -0.40 0.33
CA ALA A 43 -16.67 -1.61 1.14
C ALA A 43 -16.74 -1.31 2.63
N ILE A 44 -15.92 -0.38 3.14
CA ILE A 44 -16.02 0.11 4.52
C ILE A 44 -17.37 0.80 4.76
N ALA A 45 -17.79 1.70 3.87
CA ALA A 45 -19.05 2.42 4.01
C ALA A 45 -20.29 1.51 3.99
N LYS A 46 -20.22 0.39 3.26
CA LYS A 46 -21.26 -0.65 3.22
C LYS A 46 -21.13 -1.69 4.34
N GLY A 47 -20.12 -1.59 5.19
CA GLY A 47 -19.90 -2.52 6.29
C GLY A 47 -19.36 -3.89 5.85
N MET A 48 -18.85 -4.03 4.63
CA MET A 48 -18.21 -5.25 4.14
C MET A 48 -16.82 -5.44 4.77
N LEU A 49 -16.04 -4.34 4.86
CA LEU A 49 -14.79 -4.27 5.62
C LEU A 49 -15.04 -3.52 6.93
N ASN A 50 -15.64 -4.21 7.89
CA ASN A 50 -16.10 -3.62 9.15
C ASN A 50 -15.17 -3.94 10.31
N THR A 51 -14.67 -2.91 11.00
CA THR A 51 -13.87 -3.06 12.24
C THR A 51 -14.60 -3.71 13.42
N SER A 52 -15.92 -3.92 13.32
CA SER A 52 -16.70 -4.70 14.28
C SER A 52 -16.81 -6.18 13.91
N ASP A 53 -16.50 -6.56 12.67
CA ASP A 53 -16.34 -7.95 12.28
C ASP A 53 -15.07 -8.51 12.93
N PRO A 54 -15.14 -9.61 13.70
CA PRO A 54 -13.98 -10.16 14.39
C PRO A 54 -12.86 -10.58 13.44
N ARG A 55 -13.16 -10.89 12.17
CA ARG A 55 -12.15 -11.20 11.14
C ARG A 55 -11.17 -10.05 10.95
N PHE A 56 -11.65 -8.81 10.98
CA PHE A 56 -10.83 -7.62 10.72
C PHE A 56 -9.61 -7.51 11.64
N MET A 57 -9.81 -7.78 12.93
CA MET A 57 -8.74 -7.74 13.95
C MET A 57 -8.14 -9.12 14.23
N GLY A 58 -8.71 -10.19 13.66
CA GLY A 58 -8.40 -11.58 14.01
C GLY A 58 -6.96 -11.99 13.75
N TRP A 59 -6.26 -11.28 12.86
CA TRP A 59 -4.86 -11.55 12.53
C TRP A 59 -3.86 -10.89 13.47
N TRP A 60 -4.28 -9.90 14.27
CA TRP A 60 -3.36 -9.15 15.13
C TRP A 60 -2.72 -10.03 16.21
N PRO A 61 -3.47 -10.90 16.95
CA PRO A 61 -2.85 -11.79 17.92
C PRO A 61 -1.89 -12.80 17.28
N MET A 62 -2.23 -13.33 16.10
CA MET A 62 -1.36 -14.22 15.33
C MET A 62 -0.07 -13.51 14.89
N PHE A 63 -0.19 -12.27 14.41
CA PHE A 63 1.00 -11.50 14.05
C PHE A 63 1.84 -11.14 15.27
N LYS A 64 1.21 -10.86 16.42
CA LYS A 64 1.93 -10.61 17.65
C LYS A 64 2.79 -11.81 18.05
N SER A 65 2.27 -13.04 17.97
CA SER A 65 3.07 -14.24 18.26
C SER A 65 4.22 -14.44 17.28
N LEU A 66 4.04 -14.06 16.00
CA LEU A 66 5.14 -14.03 15.02
C LEU A 66 6.26 -13.05 15.44
N THR A 67 5.91 -11.94 16.07
CA THR A 67 6.86 -10.90 16.52
C THR A 67 7.49 -11.15 17.88
N ASP A 68 7.06 -12.17 18.64
CA ASP A 68 7.61 -12.46 19.98
C ASP A 68 9.13 -12.77 19.94
N ASN A 69 9.62 -13.26 18.80
CA ASN A 69 11.04 -13.55 18.57
C ASN A 69 11.78 -12.44 17.81
N TRP A 70 11.14 -11.30 17.56
CA TRP A 70 11.77 -10.16 16.90
C TRP A 70 12.51 -9.31 17.92
N LYS A 71 13.50 -8.54 17.47
CA LYS A 71 14.17 -7.61 18.37
C LYS A 71 13.17 -6.53 18.84
N PRO A 72 13.10 -6.21 20.15
CA PRO A 72 12.11 -5.26 20.66
C PRO A 72 12.18 -3.85 20.03
N ASP A 73 13.36 -3.40 19.61
CA ASP A 73 13.57 -2.13 18.91
C ASP A 73 12.91 -2.10 17.52
N TYR A 74 12.63 -3.27 16.92
CA TYR A 74 11.90 -3.39 15.66
C TYR A 74 10.39 -3.14 15.81
N LEU A 75 9.85 -3.22 17.02
CA LEU A 75 8.40 -3.14 17.25
C LEU A 75 7.92 -1.73 17.63
N SER A 76 8.83 -0.87 18.06
CA SER A 76 8.52 0.43 18.69
C SER A 76 8.99 1.65 17.91
N SER A 77 9.82 1.45 16.88
CA SER A 77 10.42 2.53 16.08
C SER A 77 9.68 2.76 14.76
N GLU A 78 9.93 3.90 14.11
CA GLU A 78 9.35 4.23 12.80
C GLU A 78 9.65 3.12 11.76
N PRO A 79 8.65 2.59 11.03
CA PRO A 79 8.82 1.44 10.15
C PRO A 79 9.94 1.58 9.11
N GLY A 80 10.15 2.78 8.58
CA GLY A 80 11.22 3.03 7.61
C GLY A 80 12.62 2.83 8.19
N ILE A 81 12.84 3.22 9.46
CA ILE A 81 14.13 3.05 10.15
C ILE A 81 14.32 1.58 10.52
N VAL A 82 13.28 0.95 11.07
CA VAL A 82 13.31 -0.47 11.43
C VAL A 82 13.58 -1.34 10.23
N GLY A 83 12.91 -1.07 9.10
CA GLY A 83 13.06 -1.87 7.88
C GLY A 83 14.51 -1.87 7.38
N SER A 84 15.19 -0.72 7.42
CA SER A 84 16.61 -0.63 7.08
C SER A 84 17.49 -1.42 8.06
N ASN A 85 17.25 -1.32 9.37
CA ASN A 85 18.03 -2.05 10.38
C ASN A 85 17.82 -3.58 10.26
N ALA A 86 16.57 -4.01 10.10
CA ALA A 86 16.21 -5.41 9.92
C ALA A 86 16.80 -6.00 8.63
N ARG A 87 16.85 -5.21 7.55
CA ARG A 87 17.55 -5.59 6.30
C ARG A 87 19.05 -5.73 6.54
N ASN A 88 19.69 -4.76 7.18
CA ASN A 88 21.13 -4.81 7.45
C ASN A 88 21.50 -6.02 8.31
N ASP A 89 20.67 -6.40 9.27
CA ASP A 89 20.87 -7.60 10.06
C ASP A 89 20.74 -8.89 9.23
N PHE A 90 19.77 -8.95 8.31
CA PHE A 90 19.65 -10.06 7.37
C PHE A 90 20.87 -10.17 6.46
N LEU A 91 21.28 -9.06 5.83
CA LEU A 91 22.46 -8.99 4.96
C LEU A 91 23.76 -9.34 5.72
N ALA A 92 23.83 -9.06 7.02
CA ALA A 92 24.93 -9.47 7.88
C ALA A 92 24.84 -10.93 8.37
N GLY A 93 23.87 -11.72 7.91
CA GLY A 93 23.69 -13.13 8.28
C GLY A 93 23.16 -13.34 9.70
N LYS A 94 22.57 -12.32 10.34
CA LYS A 94 22.07 -12.41 11.72
C LYS A 94 20.63 -12.90 11.82
N THR A 95 19.89 -12.92 10.71
CA THR A 95 18.52 -13.42 10.66
C THR A 95 18.37 -14.37 9.46
N ALA A 96 17.64 -15.48 9.67
CA ALA A 96 17.49 -16.52 8.65
C ALA A 96 16.40 -16.22 7.61
N ILE A 97 15.39 -15.43 7.99
CA ILE A 97 14.22 -15.13 7.15
C ILE A 97 13.96 -13.62 7.24
N PHE A 98 13.75 -12.98 6.11
CA PHE A 98 13.45 -11.56 6.00
C PHE A 98 12.31 -11.34 5.01
N TYR A 99 11.28 -10.58 5.41
CA TYR A 99 10.16 -10.25 4.53
C TYR A 99 10.48 -8.95 3.79
N ASP A 100 10.77 -8.99 2.49
CA ASP A 100 11.13 -7.81 1.72
C ASP A 100 10.64 -7.90 0.28
N GLY A 101 10.79 -6.82 -0.46
CA GLY A 101 10.46 -6.77 -1.88
C GLY A 101 11.56 -7.28 -2.80
N SER A 102 11.26 -7.18 -4.08
CA SER A 102 12.10 -7.57 -5.23
C SER A 102 13.42 -6.81 -5.39
N TRP A 103 13.76 -5.91 -4.48
CA TRP A 103 15.04 -5.20 -4.44
C TRP A 103 16.10 -5.91 -3.60
N LEU A 104 15.71 -6.92 -2.80
CA LEU A 104 16.61 -7.60 -1.87
C LEU A 104 17.79 -8.33 -2.57
N PRO A 105 17.62 -9.02 -3.72
CA PRO A 105 18.73 -9.69 -4.39
C PRO A 105 19.89 -8.76 -4.79
N GLU A 106 19.60 -7.59 -5.37
CA GLU A 106 20.65 -6.61 -5.69
C GLU A 106 21.30 -6.05 -4.41
N ASN A 107 20.51 -5.77 -3.36
CA ASN A 107 21.07 -5.34 -2.08
C ASN A 107 22.01 -6.37 -1.46
N ALA A 108 21.73 -7.66 -1.64
CA ALA A 108 22.58 -8.73 -1.16
C ALA A 108 23.87 -8.89 -1.97
N LYS A 109 23.78 -8.73 -3.29
CA LYS A 109 24.95 -8.66 -4.17
C LYS A 109 25.85 -7.47 -3.82
N ASP A 110 25.28 -6.28 -3.62
CA ASP A 110 26.01 -5.08 -3.19
C ASP A 110 26.68 -5.26 -1.82
N ALA A 111 25.97 -5.90 -0.89
CA ALA A 111 26.48 -6.23 0.43
C ALA A 111 27.51 -7.39 0.42
N LYS A 112 27.70 -8.05 -0.73
CA LYS A 112 28.59 -9.21 -0.90
C LYS A 112 28.31 -10.30 0.13
N VAL A 113 27.03 -10.63 0.31
CA VAL A 113 26.64 -11.69 1.25
C VAL A 113 27.30 -13.02 0.84
N SER A 114 27.73 -13.80 1.83
CA SER A 114 28.42 -15.07 1.61
C SER A 114 27.49 -16.30 1.65
N PHE A 115 26.19 -16.08 1.81
CA PHE A 115 25.18 -17.13 1.93
C PHE A 115 24.23 -17.14 0.73
N GLU A 116 23.64 -18.30 0.46
CA GLU A 116 22.67 -18.47 -0.61
C GLU A 116 21.33 -17.82 -0.25
N LEU A 117 20.72 -17.17 -1.23
CA LEU A 117 19.40 -16.57 -1.11
C LEU A 117 18.35 -17.45 -1.77
N GLY A 118 17.20 -17.58 -1.10
CA GLY A 118 15.98 -18.13 -1.68
C GLY A 118 14.79 -17.27 -1.28
N SER A 119 13.69 -17.41 -2.00
CA SER A 119 12.40 -16.82 -1.66
C SER A 119 11.32 -17.88 -1.63
N PHE A 120 10.27 -17.66 -0.85
CA PHE A 120 9.12 -18.55 -0.76
C PHE A 120 7.87 -17.72 -0.49
N ASN A 121 6.71 -18.30 -0.81
CA ASN A 121 5.42 -17.64 -0.65
C ASN A 121 5.07 -17.41 0.82
N PHE A 122 4.23 -16.40 1.07
CA PHE A 122 3.59 -16.28 2.38
C PHE A 122 2.77 -17.56 2.65
N PRO A 123 2.86 -18.17 3.85
CA PRO A 123 2.19 -19.44 4.12
C PRO A 123 0.67 -19.36 3.95
N VAL A 124 0.06 -20.41 3.39
CA VAL A 124 -1.39 -20.60 3.41
C VAL A 124 -1.81 -20.98 4.83
N LEU A 125 -2.72 -20.21 5.41
CA LEU A 125 -3.24 -20.47 6.75
C LEU A 125 -4.16 -21.69 6.74
N ALA A 126 -4.06 -22.51 7.78
CA ALA A 126 -4.98 -23.61 8.06
C ALA A 126 -5.97 -23.20 9.15
N GLN A 127 -7.10 -23.92 9.24
CA GLN A 127 -8.11 -23.71 10.30
C GLN A 127 -7.53 -23.80 11.73
N ALA A 128 -6.42 -24.53 11.90
CA ALA A 128 -5.71 -24.62 13.17
C ALA A 128 -5.00 -23.30 13.55
N ASP A 129 -4.65 -22.46 12.58
CA ASP A 129 -3.99 -21.17 12.79
C ASP A 129 -5.00 -20.08 13.19
N SER A 130 -6.16 -20.05 12.52
CA SER A 130 -7.22 -19.08 12.78
C SER A 130 -8.59 -19.64 12.39
N PRO A 131 -9.65 -19.44 13.20
CA PRO A 131 -11.01 -19.79 12.81
C PRO A 131 -11.56 -18.88 11.69
N TYR A 132 -10.84 -17.80 11.33
CA TYR A 132 -11.27 -16.84 10.31
C TYR A 132 -10.68 -17.12 8.93
N THR A 133 -9.68 -18.00 8.83
CA THR A 133 -9.06 -18.32 7.53
C THR A 133 -10.06 -19.00 6.60
N THR A 134 -9.93 -18.75 5.30
CA THR A 134 -10.62 -19.55 4.28
C THR A 134 -9.71 -20.63 3.71
N GLY A 135 -8.44 -20.66 4.09
CA GLY A 135 -7.42 -21.53 3.49
C GLY A 135 -7.09 -21.13 2.05
N THR A 136 -7.35 -19.87 1.68
CA THR A 136 -7.10 -19.38 0.32
C THR A 136 -5.63 -19.06 0.16
N ASP A 137 -5.05 -19.49 -0.96
CA ASP A 137 -3.70 -19.08 -1.34
C ASP A 137 -3.71 -17.58 -1.69
N VAL A 138 -3.06 -16.80 -0.83
CA VAL A 138 -2.88 -15.34 -0.96
C VAL A 138 -1.46 -14.97 -1.35
N SER A 139 -0.67 -15.91 -1.88
CA SER A 139 0.69 -15.65 -2.33
C SER A 139 0.75 -14.55 -3.40
N GLY A 140 -0.30 -14.39 -4.21
CA GLY A 140 -0.49 -13.29 -5.16
C GLY A 140 -0.87 -11.95 -4.53
N ALA A 141 -1.18 -11.90 -3.23
CA ALA A 141 -1.42 -10.66 -2.48
C ALA A 141 -0.13 -9.87 -2.16
N VAL A 142 0.98 -10.25 -2.78
CA VAL A 142 2.20 -9.43 -2.85
C VAL A 142 2.05 -8.38 -3.93
N GLY A 143 1.68 -7.17 -3.51
CA GLY A 143 1.50 -6.07 -4.45
C GLY A 143 1.91 -4.74 -3.87
N GLY A 144 3.01 -4.17 -4.36
CA GLY A 144 3.07 -2.73 -4.55
C GLY A 144 2.31 -2.41 -5.85
N PRO A 145 2.06 -1.13 -6.19
CA PRO A 145 1.48 -0.80 -7.49
C PRO A 145 2.17 -1.57 -8.62
N ASN A 146 1.37 -2.40 -9.32
CA ASN A 146 1.70 -3.69 -9.95
C ASN A 146 2.66 -3.63 -11.17
N ALA A 147 3.77 -2.92 -11.05
CA ALA A 147 4.83 -2.87 -12.05
C ALA A 147 6.16 -2.49 -11.38
N ALA A 148 7.27 -2.95 -11.99
CA ALA A 148 8.61 -2.49 -11.64
C ALA A 148 8.74 -0.95 -11.66
N PHE A 149 7.90 -0.28 -12.44
CA PHE A 149 7.84 1.17 -12.56
C PHE A 149 6.39 1.65 -12.63
N GLN A 150 6.04 2.72 -11.92
CA GLN A 150 4.90 3.54 -12.31
C GLN A 150 5.38 4.85 -12.89
N PHE A 151 4.81 5.17 -14.03
CA PHE A 151 4.96 6.47 -14.62
C PHE A 151 3.62 7.19 -14.59
N ALA A 152 3.65 8.46 -14.25
CA ALA A 152 2.48 9.32 -14.29
C ALA A 152 2.77 10.51 -15.20
N VAL A 153 1.77 10.87 -16.01
CA VAL A 153 1.82 12.11 -16.78
C VAL A 153 1.28 13.24 -15.91
N ALA A 154 2.03 14.33 -15.83
CA ALA A 154 1.63 15.51 -15.09
C ALA A 154 0.26 16.05 -15.57
N THR A 155 -0.54 16.54 -14.61
CA THR A 155 -1.87 17.10 -14.88
C THR A 155 -1.76 18.37 -15.73
N LYS A 156 -2.87 18.82 -16.34
CA LYS A 156 -2.90 20.11 -17.06
C LYS A 156 -2.39 21.28 -16.21
N GLN A 157 -2.68 21.25 -14.91
CA GLN A 157 -2.25 22.26 -13.94
C GLN A 157 -0.73 22.22 -13.73
N ALA A 158 -0.15 21.04 -13.54
CA ALA A 158 1.30 20.88 -13.44
C ALA A 158 2.01 21.17 -14.78
N ASN A 159 1.36 20.88 -15.92
CA ASN A 159 1.89 21.16 -17.26
C ASN A 159 1.85 22.66 -17.62
N ALA A 160 1.14 23.50 -16.86
CA ALA A 160 1.00 24.93 -17.18
C ALA A 160 2.29 25.73 -16.93
N SER A 161 3.19 25.26 -16.07
CA SER A 161 4.50 25.89 -15.82
C SER A 161 5.57 25.48 -16.83
N MET A 162 5.19 24.62 -17.77
CA MET A 162 6.10 23.84 -18.56
C MET A 162 6.26 24.62 -19.90
N LYS A 163 7.49 25.04 -20.26
CA LYS A 163 7.73 26.08 -21.29
C LYS A 163 7.94 25.59 -22.73
N GLU A 164 8.57 24.43 -22.92
CA GLU A 164 8.94 23.98 -24.28
C GLU A 164 7.76 23.46 -25.11
N ALA A 165 7.72 23.82 -26.39
CA ALA A 165 6.73 23.28 -27.33
C ALA A 165 6.96 21.77 -27.55
N GLY A 166 5.89 20.99 -27.75
CA GLY A 166 5.98 19.55 -28.08
C GLY A 166 6.40 18.60 -26.94
N LYS A 167 6.84 19.11 -25.79
CA LYS A 167 7.36 18.25 -24.69
C LYS A 167 6.39 17.20 -24.14
N GLN A 168 5.07 17.46 -24.16
CA GLN A 168 4.11 16.44 -23.72
C GLN A 168 4.15 15.24 -24.67
N ALA A 169 4.25 15.47 -25.98
CA ALA A 169 4.44 14.40 -26.95
C ALA A 169 5.75 13.66 -26.67
N ALA A 170 6.86 14.38 -26.46
CA ALA A 170 8.15 13.76 -26.14
C ALA A 170 8.12 12.90 -24.86
N VAL A 171 7.41 13.32 -23.81
CA VAL A 171 7.22 12.51 -22.59
C VAL A 171 6.42 11.24 -22.90
N ILE A 172 5.35 11.35 -23.69
CA ILE A 172 4.56 10.17 -24.10
C ILE A 172 5.39 9.23 -24.96
N ASP A 173 6.15 9.75 -25.94
CA ASP A 173 7.03 8.96 -26.80
C ASP A 173 8.09 8.22 -25.97
N TRP A 174 8.68 8.90 -24.98
CA TRP A 174 9.63 8.28 -24.07
C TRP A 174 8.98 7.19 -23.22
N LEU A 175 7.78 7.43 -22.67
CA LEU A 175 7.02 6.41 -21.92
C LEU A 175 6.67 5.19 -22.78
N GLN A 176 6.31 5.40 -24.04
CA GLN A 176 6.08 4.33 -25.00
C GLN A 176 7.37 3.56 -25.31
N PHE A 177 8.50 4.25 -25.46
CA PHE A 177 9.79 3.63 -25.68
C PHE A 177 10.20 2.75 -24.48
N VAL A 178 10.22 3.31 -23.25
CA VAL A 178 10.64 2.55 -22.06
C VAL A 178 9.66 1.43 -21.70
N GLY A 179 8.38 1.58 -22.05
CA GLY A 179 7.34 0.58 -21.84
C GLY A 179 7.32 -0.57 -22.84
N THR A 180 8.21 -0.61 -23.84
CA THR A 180 8.30 -1.79 -24.73
C THR A 180 8.81 -3.02 -23.96
N PRO A 181 8.32 -4.25 -24.26
CA PRO A 181 8.75 -5.46 -23.55
C PRO A 181 10.28 -5.59 -23.49
N LYS A 182 10.96 -5.37 -24.63
CA LYS A 182 12.42 -5.42 -24.73
C LYS A 182 13.13 -4.45 -23.78
N ASN A 183 12.62 -3.21 -23.66
CA ASN A 183 13.24 -2.23 -22.79
C ASN A 183 12.91 -2.48 -21.32
N VAL A 184 11.68 -2.87 -20.99
CA VAL A 184 11.29 -3.26 -19.63
C VAL A 184 12.14 -4.44 -19.15
N GLU A 185 12.22 -5.52 -19.93
CA GLU A 185 13.05 -6.69 -19.60
C GLU A 185 14.51 -6.29 -19.38
N ARG A 186 15.09 -5.54 -20.34
CA ARG A 186 16.47 -5.09 -20.25
C ARG A 186 16.73 -4.26 -19.00
N ILE A 187 15.93 -3.22 -18.75
CA ILE A 187 16.16 -2.29 -17.64
C ILE A 187 16.01 -3.00 -16.30
N VAL A 188 14.96 -3.82 -16.14
CA VAL A 188 14.71 -4.55 -14.89
C VAL A 188 15.83 -5.56 -14.63
N ASN A 189 16.22 -6.35 -15.64
CA ASN A 189 17.23 -7.38 -15.47
C ASN A 189 18.65 -6.79 -15.32
N GLU A 190 18.98 -5.70 -16.01
CA GLU A 190 20.28 -5.01 -15.85
C GLU A 190 20.41 -4.39 -14.44
N HIS A 191 19.32 -3.86 -13.87
CA HIS A 191 19.33 -3.27 -12.53
C HIS A 191 19.31 -4.32 -11.41
N GLY A 192 18.81 -5.54 -11.67
CA GLY A 192 18.80 -6.62 -10.69
C GLY A 192 17.73 -6.47 -9.59
N THR A 193 16.78 -5.54 -9.74
CA THR A 193 15.64 -5.37 -8.83
C THR A 193 14.34 -5.39 -9.61
N PHE A 194 13.26 -5.85 -8.98
CA PHE A 194 11.95 -6.03 -9.61
C PHE A 194 11.85 -7.24 -10.53
N VAL A 195 10.61 -7.59 -10.87
CA VAL A 195 10.25 -8.58 -11.89
C VAL A 195 9.65 -7.80 -13.06
N PRO A 196 10.04 -8.07 -14.32
CA PRO A 196 9.41 -7.40 -15.44
C PRO A 196 7.96 -7.88 -15.57
N THR A 197 7.01 -6.95 -15.54
CA THR A 197 5.56 -7.23 -15.48
C THR A 197 4.86 -7.01 -16.82
N TRP A 198 5.61 -6.90 -17.91
CA TRP A 198 5.05 -6.69 -19.25
C TRP A 198 4.86 -8.04 -19.95
N PRO A 199 3.79 -8.26 -20.74
CA PRO A 199 3.63 -9.48 -21.51
C PRO A 199 4.90 -9.84 -22.30
N ASP A 200 5.20 -11.15 -22.34
CA ASP A 200 6.35 -11.74 -23.04
C ASP A 200 7.75 -11.36 -22.53
N THR A 201 7.85 -10.68 -21.39
CA THR A 201 9.14 -10.42 -20.73
C THR A 201 9.57 -11.58 -19.85
N LYS A 202 10.89 -11.75 -19.70
CA LYS A 202 11.50 -12.80 -18.89
C LYS A 202 12.26 -12.22 -17.70
N PRO A 203 11.98 -12.67 -16.47
CA PRO A 203 12.78 -12.28 -15.30
C PRO A 203 14.20 -12.83 -15.41
N ALA A 204 15.15 -12.17 -14.73
CA ALA A 204 16.44 -12.77 -14.42
C ALA A 204 16.26 -14.09 -13.63
N GLU A 205 17.19 -15.03 -13.78
CA GLU A 205 17.13 -16.35 -13.11
C GLU A 205 17.04 -16.21 -11.58
N SER A 206 17.77 -15.24 -11.01
CA SER A 206 17.74 -14.92 -9.58
C SER A 206 16.37 -14.40 -9.08
N MET A 207 15.43 -14.12 -9.99
CA MET A 207 14.09 -13.62 -9.69
C MET A 207 12.99 -14.63 -10.07
N ALA A 208 13.33 -15.85 -10.50
CA ALA A 208 12.37 -16.82 -11.02
C ALA A 208 11.26 -17.15 -10.01
N GLU A 209 11.60 -17.38 -8.74
CA GLU A 209 10.63 -17.69 -7.68
C GLU A 209 9.69 -16.50 -7.41
N LEU A 210 10.23 -15.29 -7.36
CA LEU A 210 9.43 -14.08 -7.16
C LEU A 210 8.54 -13.78 -8.36
N ALA A 211 9.01 -14.08 -9.57
CA ALA A 211 8.21 -13.97 -10.79
C ALA A 211 7.08 -14.99 -10.81
N ASN A 212 7.33 -16.23 -10.38
CA ASN A 212 6.30 -17.24 -10.21
C ASN A 212 5.22 -16.78 -9.22
N GLN A 213 5.63 -16.23 -8.07
CA GLN A 213 4.70 -15.64 -7.11
C GLN A 213 3.88 -14.48 -7.71
N ALA A 214 4.52 -13.58 -8.44
CA ALA A 214 3.86 -12.46 -9.11
C ALA A 214 2.93 -12.88 -10.27
N SER A 215 3.03 -14.14 -10.73
CA SER A 215 2.15 -14.73 -11.73
C SER A 215 0.81 -15.19 -11.15
N ASN A 216 0.73 -15.30 -9.82
CA ASN A 216 -0.50 -15.69 -9.14
C ASN A 216 -1.55 -14.56 -9.22
N GLU A 217 -2.82 -14.95 -9.20
CA GLU A 217 -3.92 -13.99 -9.29
C GLU A 217 -3.83 -12.94 -8.17
N LEU A 218 -3.81 -11.66 -8.55
CA LEU A 218 -3.76 -10.55 -7.59
C LEU A 218 -5.11 -10.37 -6.90
N LYS A 219 -5.28 -11.07 -5.77
CA LYS A 219 -6.40 -10.88 -4.86
C LYS A 219 -5.92 -10.25 -3.55
N ALA A 220 -5.58 -8.97 -3.60
CA ALA A 220 -5.08 -8.21 -2.45
C ALA A 220 -6.15 -7.26 -1.88
N LEU A 221 -6.68 -7.60 -0.71
CA LEU A 221 -7.53 -6.72 0.10
C LEU A 221 -6.70 -5.96 1.13
N GLY A 222 -7.03 -4.69 1.32
CA GLY A 222 -6.45 -3.87 2.37
C GLY A 222 -7.36 -2.71 2.69
N VAL A 223 -7.10 -2.00 3.79
CA VAL A 223 -7.85 -0.78 4.14
C VAL A 223 -6.99 0.47 4.21
N GLY A 224 -5.67 0.33 4.12
CA GLY A 224 -4.73 1.45 4.28
C GLY A 224 -4.98 2.60 3.30
N GLY A 225 -5.43 2.27 2.08
CA GLY A 225 -5.71 3.21 1.00
C GLY A 225 -7.07 3.91 1.06
N SER A 226 -7.96 3.54 1.99
CA SER A 226 -9.33 4.08 2.05
C SER A 226 -9.41 5.54 2.53
N SER A 227 -8.38 6.07 3.19
CA SER A 227 -8.26 7.50 3.46
C SER A 227 -6.81 7.96 3.69
N PRO A 228 -6.48 9.25 3.48
CA PRO A 228 -5.09 9.75 3.52
C PRO A 228 -4.30 9.48 4.81
N ASN A 229 -4.99 9.29 5.94
CA ASN A 229 -4.36 9.08 7.24
C ASN A 229 -4.66 7.72 7.86
N LEU A 230 -5.56 6.91 7.28
CA LEU A 230 -5.94 5.65 7.92
C LEU A 230 -4.73 4.74 8.05
N ASN A 231 -3.94 4.56 6.99
CA ASN A 231 -2.75 3.71 7.07
C ASN A 231 -1.80 4.14 8.20
N LYS A 232 -1.47 5.44 8.28
CA LYS A 232 -0.59 5.98 9.34
C LYS A 232 -1.15 5.74 10.74
N ASN A 233 -2.46 5.95 10.91
CA ASN A 233 -3.13 5.72 12.18
C ASN A 233 -3.13 4.24 12.56
N MET A 234 -3.41 3.36 11.59
CA MET A 234 -3.41 1.91 11.79
C MET A 234 -2.02 1.40 12.13
N GLN A 235 -0.99 1.82 11.39
CA GLN A 235 0.41 1.51 11.65
C GLN A 235 0.81 1.88 13.09
N ARG A 236 0.44 3.08 13.55
CA ARG A 236 0.74 3.53 14.91
C ARG A 236 0.04 2.65 15.97
N ILE A 237 -1.25 2.38 15.80
CA ILE A 237 -2.01 1.56 16.77
C ILE A 237 -1.45 0.13 16.80
N PHE A 238 -1.12 -0.41 15.62
CA PHE A 238 -0.52 -1.72 15.46
C PHE A 238 0.83 -1.82 16.17
N GLY A 239 1.74 -0.87 15.97
CA GLY A 239 3.03 -0.83 16.68
C GLY A 239 2.87 -0.73 18.20
N LEU A 240 1.93 0.07 18.70
CA LEU A 240 1.62 0.14 20.14
C LEU A 240 1.11 -1.21 20.69
N TYR A 241 0.30 -1.93 19.93
CA TYR A 241 -0.17 -3.25 20.32
C TYR A 241 0.96 -4.30 20.32
N LEU A 242 1.79 -4.31 19.28
CA LEU A 242 2.91 -5.25 19.16
C LEU A 242 3.95 -5.03 20.26
N SER A 243 4.28 -3.78 20.56
CA SER A 243 5.17 -3.42 21.68
C SER A 243 4.58 -3.66 23.08
N GLY A 244 3.30 -4.03 23.18
CA GLY A 244 2.63 -4.28 24.47
C GLY A 244 2.23 -3.02 25.23
N ASN A 245 2.35 -1.84 24.62
CA ASN A 245 1.93 -0.57 25.21
C ASN A 245 0.39 -0.44 25.32
N ILE A 246 -0.35 -1.19 24.51
CA ILE A 246 -1.81 -1.35 24.62
C ILE A 246 -2.21 -2.80 24.41
N ASP A 247 -3.31 -3.22 25.03
CA ASP A 247 -3.90 -4.54 24.81
C ASP A 247 -4.79 -4.58 23.54
N ILE A 248 -5.28 -5.77 23.19
CA ILE A 248 -6.13 -5.97 22.01
C ILE A 248 -7.48 -5.25 22.12
N ALA A 249 -8.01 -5.09 23.34
CA ALA A 249 -9.30 -4.43 23.57
C ALA A 249 -9.18 -2.92 23.26
N LYS A 250 -8.12 -2.29 23.77
CA LYS A 250 -7.80 -0.88 23.52
C LYS A 250 -7.43 -0.65 22.05
N ALA A 251 -6.64 -1.53 21.46
CA ALA A 251 -6.30 -1.48 20.04
C ALA A 251 -7.54 -1.53 19.17
N THR A 252 -8.45 -2.49 19.42
CA THR A 252 -9.72 -2.63 18.70
C THR A 252 -10.59 -1.39 18.83
N ALA A 253 -10.68 -0.80 20.03
CA ALA A 253 -11.44 0.43 20.26
C ALA A 253 -10.86 1.62 19.47
N ASP A 254 -9.53 1.75 19.43
CA ASP A 254 -8.86 2.81 18.67
C ASP A 254 -9.03 2.63 17.17
N VAL A 255 -8.89 1.40 16.65
CA VAL A 255 -9.14 1.07 15.23
C VAL A 255 -10.57 1.43 14.85
N LYS A 256 -11.57 0.98 15.62
CA LYS A 256 -12.99 1.33 15.40
C LYS A 256 -13.22 2.84 15.35
N LYS A 257 -12.58 3.58 16.26
CA LYS A 257 -12.66 5.05 16.29
C LYS A 257 -12.06 5.69 15.04
N ARG A 258 -10.98 5.14 14.47
CA ARG A 258 -10.28 5.69 13.30
C ARG A 258 -10.87 5.25 11.96
N ALA A 259 -11.47 4.07 11.89
CA ALA A 259 -12.14 3.58 10.68
C ALA A 259 -13.60 4.04 10.60
N GLY A 260 -14.33 4.06 11.73
CA GLY A 260 -15.73 4.49 11.79
C GLY A 260 -15.91 6.00 11.70
N ARG A 261 -14.91 6.77 12.12
CA ARG A 261 -14.73 8.15 11.66
C ARG A 261 -13.94 8.03 10.37
N GLY A 262 -14.57 7.96 9.20
CA GLY A 262 -13.84 8.33 7.98
C GLY A 262 -13.16 9.67 8.28
N ASP A 263 -11.85 9.65 8.50
CA ASP A 263 -11.09 10.76 9.07
C ASP A 263 -11.46 11.97 8.24
N GLN A 264 -12.02 13.03 8.86
CA GLN A 264 -12.79 14.05 8.15
C GLN A 264 -11.94 14.77 7.07
N GLY A 265 -11.83 14.16 5.90
CA GLY A 265 -11.96 14.84 4.64
C GLY A 265 -13.30 15.54 4.73
N ILE A 266 -13.24 16.88 4.76
CA ILE A 266 -14.32 17.87 4.64
C ILE A 266 -15.69 17.18 4.46
N PRO A 267 -16.64 17.29 5.42
CA PRO A 267 -17.94 16.62 5.34
C PRO A 267 -18.53 16.68 3.93
N ILE A 268 -19.19 15.63 3.43
CA ILE A 268 -19.76 15.57 2.06
C ILE A 268 -20.54 16.85 1.72
N GLU A 269 -21.23 17.41 2.70
CA GLU A 269 -21.97 18.67 2.60
C GLU A 269 -21.08 19.91 2.41
N LYS A 270 -19.92 19.90 3.06
CA LYS A 270 -18.86 20.91 2.98
C LYS A 270 -18.04 20.73 1.69
N GLN A 271 -17.84 19.50 1.18
CA GLN A 271 -17.32 19.23 -0.18
C GLN A 271 -18.30 19.65 -1.28
N ARG A 272 -19.60 19.39 -1.10
CA ARG A 272 -20.67 19.89 -1.99
C ARG A 272 -20.72 21.42 -1.99
N ARG A 273 -20.59 22.07 -0.82
CA ARG A 273 -20.46 23.52 -0.71
C ARG A 273 -19.21 24.04 -1.43
N SER A 274 -18.05 23.42 -1.22
CA SER A 274 -16.80 23.80 -1.89
C SER A 274 -16.87 23.62 -3.41
N ARG A 275 -17.42 22.50 -3.92
CA ARG A 275 -17.65 22.29 -5.36
C ARG A 275 -18.66 23.29 -5.93
N LYS A 276 -19.72 23.63 -5.18
CA LYS A 276 -20.71 24.65 -5.58
C LYS A 276 -20.11 26.05 -5.60
N ILE A 277 -19.24 26.39 -4.66
CA ILE A 277 -18.47 27.65 -4.62
C ILE A 277 -17.47 27.71 -5.78
N LEU A 278 -16.75 26.62 -6.06
CA LEU A 278 -15.80 26.54 -7.17
C LEU A 278 -16.49 26.70 -8.53
N ARG A 279 -17.61 25.98 -8.75
CA ARG A 279 -18.43 26.10 -9.97
C ARG A 279 -19.02 27.51 -10.14
N ARG A 280 -19.42 28.17 -9.04
CA ARG A 280 -19.88 29.57 -9.07
C ARG A 280 -18.75 30.54 -9.40
N ARG A 281 -17.53 30.31 -8.89
CA ARG A 281 -16.34 31.10 -9.22
C ARG A 281 -15.92 30.96 -10.68
N GLU A 282 -15.90 29.74 -11.22
CA GLU A 282 -15.63 29.51 -12.65
C GLU A 282 -16.70 30.11 -13.56
N ALA A 283 -17.98 29.97 -13.19
CA ALA A 283 -19.08 30.55 -13.95
C ALA A 283 -19.06 32.09 -13.95
N ALA A 284 -18.62 32.73 -12.86
CA ALA A 284 -18.46 34.18 -12.79
C ALA A 284 -17.21 34.66 -13.54
N ARG A 285 -16.10 33.92 -13.48
CA ARG A 285 -14.88 34.19 -14.25
C ARG A 285 -15.14 34.13 -15.76
N LYS A 286 -15.92 33.15 -16.23
CA LYS A 286 -16.34 33.04 -17.65
C LYS A 286 -17.28 34.17 -18.09
N ARG A 287 -17.92 34.88 -17.17
CA ARG A 287 -18.82 36.03 -17.45
C ARG A 287 -18.18 37.40 -17.18
N GLY A 288 -16.86 37.45 -16.99
CA GLY A 288 -16.13 38.72 -16.75
C GLY A 288 -16.47 39.44 -15.44
N ARG A 289 -17.19 38.81 -14.51
CA ARG A 289 -17.58 39.44 -13.24
C ARG A 289 -16.54 39.14 -12.15
N ARG A 290 -15.92 40.18 -11.59
CA ARG A 290 -15.06 40.07 -10.40
C ARG A 290 -15.92 39.74 -9.17
N PHE A 291 -15.55 38.71 -8.42
CA PHE A 291 -16.14 38.44 -7.10
C PHE A 291 -15.48 39.36 -6.08
N ALA A 292 -16.26 40.15 -5.34
CA ALA A 292 -15.78 40.86 -4.16
C ALA A 292 -15.31 39.83 -3.11
N ALA A 293 -14.12 40.05 -2.53
CA ALA A 293 -13.60 39.22 -1.46
C ALA A 293 -14.48 39.39 -0.20
N LEU A 294 -14.87 38.27 0.43
CA LEU A 294 -15.40 38.29 1.78
C LEU A 294 -14.28 38.71 2.75
N PRO A 295 -14.57 39.50 3.80
CA PRO A 295 -13.55 40.01 4.70
C PRO A 295 -12.88 38.86 5.46
N PHE A 296 -11.55 38.93 5.54
CA PHE A 296 -10.73 38.04 6.34
C PHE A 296 -11.10 38.18 7.82
N PHE A 297 -11.23 37.04 8.51
CA PHE A 297 -11.23 36.97 9.97
C PHE A 297 -9.93 37.59 10.48
N HIS A 298 -10.02 38.64 11.29
CA HIS A 298 -8.88 39.13 12.04
C HIS A 298 -8.55 38.15 13.19
N PRO A 299 -7.27 37.85 13.43
CA PRO A 299 -6.87 37.17 14.65
C PRO A 299 -7.10 38.10 15.86
N PRO A 300 -7.43 37.55 17.04
CA PRO A 300 -7.49 38.37 18.25
C PRO A 300 -6.09 38.92 18.55
N LYS A 301 -6.03 40.22 18.88
CA LYS A 301 -4.82 40.89 19.35
C LYS A 301 -4.39 40.33 20.72
N PRO A 302 -3.09 40.44 21.06
CA PRO A 302 -2.45 39.75 22.19
C PRO A 302 -3.09 40.06 23.55
#